data_AF-A0A528WQW4-F1
#
_entry.id   AF-A0A528WQW4-F1
#
_cell.length_a   1.000
_cell.length_b   1.000
_cell.length_c   1.000
_cell.angle_alpha   90.00
_cell.angle_beta   90.00
_cell.angle_gamma   90.00
#
_symmetry.space_group_name_H-M   'P 1'
#
loop_
_entity.id
_entity.type
_entity.pdbx_description
1 polymer ?
#
loop_
_entity_poly.entity_id
_entity_poly.type
_entity_poly.pdbx_seq_one_letter_code
_entity_poly.pdbx_strand_id
1 'polypeptide(L)'
;MTVMAKPEHTGTRALVEAPALSPANIAKPELISVEQAKAMDVARITDLFKAHLNPGQLHFMKLLGFHKVKIECAEGMFYIDQNGRKILDFFG
;
A
#
# COMPACT_ATOMS: atom_id res chain seq x y z
N MET A 1 -11.59 -51.64 -41.30
CA MET A 1 -10.88 -51.07 -40.14
C MET A 1 -9.99 -49.96 -40.66
N THR A 2 -10.37 -48.70 -40.45
CA THR A 2 -9.55 -47.56 -40.86
C THR A 2 -9.05 -46.89 -39.59
N VAL A 3 -7.78 -47.13 -39.26
CA VAL A 3 -7.12 -46.51 -38.13
C VAL A 3 -6.74 -45.10 -38.56
N MET A 4 -7.39 -44.10 -37.98
CA MET A 4 -7.00 -42.70 -38.14
C MET A 4 -5.74 -42.48 -37.29
N ALA A 5 -4.59 -42.31 -37.95
CA ALA A 5 -3.36 -41.91 -37.27
C ALA A 5 -3.46 -40.44 -36.84
N LYS A 6 -3.03 -40.16 -35.60
CA LYS A 6 -2.94 -38.82 -35.04
C LYS A 6 -1.91 -38.01 -35.85
N PRO A 7 -2.21 -36.77 -36.28
CA PRO A 7 -1.24 -35.97 -37.01
C PRO A 7 -0.10 -35.56 -36.09
N GLU A 8 1.14 -35.74 -36.57
CA GLU A 8 2.36 -35.26 -35.94
C GLU A 8 2.27 -33.73 -35.77
N HIS A 9 2.32 -33.25 -34.53
CA HIS A 9 2.33 -31.82 -34.27
C HIS A 9 3.72 -31.27 -34.64
N THR A 10 3.87 -30.77 -35.86
CA THR A 10 4.98 -29.88 -36.25
C THR A 10 4.75 -28.50 -35.61
N GLY A 11 4.79 -28.45 -34.28
CA GLY A 11 4.69 -27.22 -33.51
C GLY A 11 6.07 -26.69 -33.22
N THR A 12 6.64 -25.90 -34.14
CA THR A 12 7.76 -25.01 -33.82
C THR A 12 7.26 -24.03 -32.77
N ARG A 13 7.38 -24.37 -31.48
CA ARG A 13 7.07 -23.44 -30.39
C ARG A 13 8.02 -22.26 -30.55
N ALA A 14 7.46 -21.07 -30.77
CA ALA A 14 8.24 -19.84 -30.66
C ALA A 14 8.79 -19.78 -29.23
N LEU A 15 10.11 -19.94 -29.09
CA LEU A 15 10.82 -19.67 -27.85
C LEU A 15 10.79 -18.16 -27.64
N VAL A 16 9.87 -17.69 -26.79
CA VAL A 16 9.86 -16.31 -26.34
C VAL A 16 10.86 -16.21 -25.20
N GLU A 17 11.93 -15.44 -25.40
CA GLU A 17 12.88 -15.17 -24.33
C GLU A 17 12.19 -14.48 -23.16
N ALA A 18 12.60 -14.84 -21.94
CA ALA A 18 12.11 -14.16 -20.74
C ALA A 18 12.51 -12.68 -20.81
N PRO A 19 11.61 -11.74 -20.46
CA PRO A 19 11.98 -10.34 -20.35
C PRO A 19 13.18 -10.17 -19.42
N ALA A 20 14.05 -9.20 -19.74
CA ALA A 20 15.15 -8.84 -18.86
C ALA A 20 14.63 -8.51 -17.46
N LEU A 21 15.32 -9.02 -16.43
CA LEU A 21 14.99 -8.72 -15.04
C LEU A 21 15.09 -7.20 -14.81
N SER A 22 14.17 -6.68 -14.00
CA SER A 22 14.24 -5.30 -13.52
C SER A 22 15.63 -5.03 -12.91
N PRO A 23 16.16 -3.79 -13.03
CA PRO A 23 17.47 -3.45 -12.50
C PRO A 23 17.59 -3.87 -11.03
N ALA A 24 18.66 -4.59 -10.70
CA ALA A 24 18.87 -5.14 -9.36
C ALA A 24 19.03 -4.07 -8.27
N ASN A 25 19.43 -2.85 -8.66
CA ASN A 25 19.63 -1.72 -7.75
C ASN A 25 18.56 -0.65 -7.97
N ILE A 26 17.51 -0.69 -7.16
CA ILE A 26 16.59 0.43 -6.98
C ILE A 26 17.18 1.30 -5.87
N ALA A 27 17.53 2.55 -6.19
CA ALA A 27 17.96 3.52 -5.19
C ALA A 27 16.82 3.75 -4.19
N LYS A 28 17.02 3.34 -2.94
CA LYS A 28 16.04 3.55 -1.87
C LYS A 28 16.17 4.99 -1.37
N PRO A 29 15.05 5.69 -1.12
CA PRO A 29 15.09 6.99 -0.49
C PRO A 29 15.64 6.89 0.93
N GLU A 30 16.23 7.97 1.43
CA GLU A 30 16.56 8.07 2.85
C GLU A 30 15.28 8.01 3.69
N LEU A 31 15.31 7.19 4.74
CA LEU A 31 14.21 7.07 5.68
C LEU A 31 14.24 8.22 6.67
N ILE A 32 13.06 8.71 7.05
CA ILE A 32 12.92 9.67 8.14
C ILE A 32 13.10 8.99 9.50
N SER A 33 13.54 9.75 10.50
CA SER A 33 13.61 9.27 11.88
C SER A 33 12.21 9.09 12.48
N VAL A 34 12.13 8.37 13.61
CA VAL A 34 10.86 8.18 14.34
C VAL A 34 10.33 9.51 14.86
N GLU A 35 11.22 10.38 15.33
CA GLU A 35 10.91 11.72 15.84
C GLU A 35 10.33 12.59 14.72
N GLN A 36 10.94 12.54 13.53
CA GLN A 36 10.43 13.23 12.35
C GLN A 36 9.05 12.71 11.93
N ALA A 37 8.84 11.39 11.97
CA ALA A 37 7.54 10.78 11.67
C ALA A 37 6.47 11.22 12.68
N LYS A 38 6.79 11.23 13.98
CA LYS A 38 5.86 11.67 15.04
C LYS A 38 5.53 13.16 14.94
N ALA A 39 6.48 14.00 14.56
CA ALA A 39 6.28 15.44 14.40
C ALA A 39 5.48 15.82 13.12
N MET A 40 5.19 14.85 12.24
CA MET A 40 4.53 15.12 10.97
C MET A 40 3.09 15.64 11.17
N ASP A 41 2.73 16.67 10.39
CA ASP A 41 1.39 17.23 10.39
C ASP A 41 0.41 16.41 9.51
N VAL A 42 -0.89 16.66 9.71
CA VAL A 42 -1.98 15.96 8.99
C VAL A 42 -1.91 16.17 7.47
N ALA A 43 -1.51 17.36 7.03
CA ALA A 43 -1.45 17.70 5.61
C ALA A 43 -0.38 16.84 4.90
N ARG A 44 0.82 16.78 5.48
CA ARG A 44 1.92 15.98 4.97
C ARG A 44 1.62 14.49 5.01
N ILE A 45 1.01 13.99 6.09
CA ILE A 45 0.55 12.59 6.19
C ILE A 45 -0.43 12.29 5.05
N THR A 46 -1.39 13.19 4.81
CA THR A 46 -2.40 13.05 3.75
C THR A 46 -1.76 12.96 2.36
N ASP A 47 -0.80 13.83 2.07
CA ASP A 47 -0.09 13.83 0.79
C ASP A 47 0.67 12.52 0.56
N LEU A 48 1.40 12.05 1.56
CA LEU A 48 2.16 10.79 1.49
C LEU A 48 1.23 9.58 1.35
N PHE A 49 0.14 9.53 2.11
CA PHE A 49 -0.84 8.45 2.03
C PHE A 49 -1.49 8.36 0.65
N LYS A 50 -1.83 9.51 0.06
CA LYS A 50 -2.39 9.60 -1.29
C LYS A 50 -1.39 9.16 -2.36
N ALA A 51 -0.14 9.62 -2.24
CA ALA A 51 0.90 9.39 -3.23
C ALA A 51 1.44 7.95 -3.21
N HIS A 52 1.49 7.33 -2.04
CA HIS A 52 2.28 6.10 -1.84
C HIS A 52 1.52 4.95 -1.16
N LEU A 53 0.29 5.15 -0.69
CA LEU A 53 -0.48 4.08 -0.04
C LEU A 53 -1.78 3.76 -0.77
N ASN A 54 -2.87 4.51 -0.52
CA ASN A 54 -4.16 4.19 -1.10
C ASN A 54 -5.07 5.44 -1.21
N PRO A 55 -5.13 6.10 -2.39
CA PRO A 55 -5.99 7.27 -2.57
C PRO A 55 -7.49 6.97 -2.42
N GLY A 56 -7.92 5.73 -2.71
CA GLY A 56 -9.32 5.31 -2.55
C GLY A 56 -9.74 5.23 -1.08
N GLN A 57 -8.89 4.65 -0.21
CA GLN A 57 -9.13 4.63 1.23
C GLN A 57 -9.20 6.06 1.81
N LEU A 58 -8.33 6.96 1.36
CA LEU A 58 -8.38 8.37 1.77
C LEU A 58 -9.71 9.03 1.41
N HIS A 59 -10.27 8.70 0.24
CA HIS A 59 -11.60 9.21 -0.16
C HIS A 59 -12.69 8.79 0.84
N PHE A 60 -12.71 7.52 1.26
CA PHE A 60 -13.67 7.05 2.27
C PHE A 60 -13.43 7.70 3.65
N MET A 61 -12.17 7.86 4.06
CA MET A 61 -11.83 8.57 5.30
C MET A 61 -12.27 10.05 5.28
N LYS A 62 -12.45 10.66 4.10
CA LYS A 62 -12.99 12.02 3.97
C LYS A 62 -14.48 12.10 4.28
N LEU A 63 -15.27 11.11 3.85
CA LEU A 63 -16.71 11.07 4.08
C LEU A 63 -17.05 11.07 5.57
N LEU A 64 -16.27 10.35 6.38
CA LEU A 64 -16.45 10.24 7.83
C LEU A 64 -15.63 11.26 8.63
N GLY A 65 -14.84 12.12 7.96
CA GLY A 65 -14.01 13.12 8.62
C GLY A 65 -12.73 12.60 9.29
N PHE A 66 -12.46 11.29 9.26
CA PHE A 66 -11.30 10.67 9.92
C PHE A 66 -9.94 11.15 9.39
N HIS A 67 -9.86 11.59 8.13
CA HIS A 67 -8.63 12.18 7.58
C HIS A 67 -8.11 13.42 8.32
N LYS A 68 -8.93 14.07 9.16
CA LYS A 68 -8.53 15.23 9.98
C LYS A 68 -7.96 14.83 11.34
N VAL A 69 -8.06 13.56 11.70
CA VAL A 69 -7.69 13.04 13.01
C VAL A 69 -6.34 12.34 12.87
N LYS A 70 -5.35 12.80 13.62
CA LYS A 70 -4.06 12.13 13.78
C LYS A 70 -4.01 11.55 15.17
N ILE A 71 -3.77 10.24 15.25
CA ILE A 71 -3.56 9.57 16.54
C ILE A 71 -2.11 9.74 16.96
N GLU A 72 -1.89 10.27 18.16
CA GLU A 72 -0.55 10.48 18.73
C GLU A 72 -0.12 9.28 19.58
N CYS A 73 -1.05 8.70 20.33
CA CYS A 73 -0.83 7.48 21.08
C CYS A 73 -2.12 6.68 21.28
N ALA A 74 -1.96 5.43 21.71
CA ALA A 74 -3.04 4.55 22.11
C ALA A 74 -2.71 3.97 23.49
N GLU A 75 -3.68 3.99 24.40
CA GLU A 75 -3.53 3.46 25.76
C GLU A 75 -4.83 2.82 26.24
N GLY A 76 -4.76 1.56 26.66
CA GLY A 76 -5.93 0.77 27.05
C GLY A 76 -6.91 0.64 25.89
N MET A 77 -8.15 1.08 26.10
CA MET A 77 -9.22 1.05 25.09
C MET A 77 -9.34 2.36 24.29
N PHE A 78 -8.35 3.26 24.36
CA PHE A 78 -8.48 4.59 23.78
C PHE A 78 -7.35 4.94 22.83
N TYR A 79 -7.72 5.55 21.71
CA TYR A 79 -6.82 6.41 20.94
C TYR A 79 -6.82 7.83 21.53
N ILE A 80 -5.67 8.48 21.52
CA ILE A 80 -5.50 9.88 21.92
C ILE A 80 -5.05 10.65 20.67
N ASP A 81 -5.87 11.60 20.24
CA ASP A 81 -5.58 12.38 19.04
C ASP A 81 -4.67 13.59 19.30
N GLN A 82 -4.30 14.30 18.23
CA GLN A 82 -3.40 15.45 18.28
C GLN A 82 -3.88 16.62 19.17
N ASN A 83 -5.16 16.64 19.54
CA ASN A 83 -5.73 17.65 20.45
C ASN A 83 -5.91 17.10 21.87
N GLY A 84 -5.43 15.89 22.15
CA GLY A 84 -5.60 15.21 23.44
C GLY A 84 -6.99 14.58 23.63
N ARG A 85 -7.82 14.51 22.59
CA ARG A 85 -9.15 13.89 22.71
C ARG A 85 -8.98 12.37 22.81
N LYS A 86 -9.62 11.77 23.82
CA LYS A 86 -9.74 10.32 23.96
C LYS A 86 -10.89 9.80 23.09
N ILE A 87 -10.60 8.84 22.22
CA ILE A 87 -11.54 8.19 21.31
C ILE A 87 -11.59 6.72 21.71
N LEU A 88 -12.77 6.22 22.09
CA LEU A 88 -12.95 4.81 22.45
C LEU A 88 -12.75 3.93 21.21
N ASP A 89 -11.88 2.94 21.31
CA ASP A 89 -11.56 2.01 20.25
C ASP A 89 -12.52 0.81 20.25
N PHE A 90 -13.27 0.67 19.17
CA PHE A 90 -14.16 -0.47 18.91
C PHE A 90 -13.60 -1.45 17.87
N PHE A 91 -12.42 -1.17 17.31
CA PHE A 91 -11.79 -1.97 16.27
C PHE A 91 -10.83 -3.03 16.84
N GLY A 92 -10.17 -2.73 17.97
CA GLY A 92 -9.18 -3.61 18.61
C GLY A 92 -7.86 -3.63 17.86
#